data_AF-A0A3D1L0V3-F1
#
_entry.id   AF-A0A3D1L0V3-F1
#
_cell.length_a   1.000
_cell.length_b   1.000
_cell.length_c   1.000
_cell.angle_alpha   90.00
_cell.angle_beta   90.00
_cell.angle_gamma   90.00
#
_symmetry.space_group_name_H-M   'P 1'
#
loop_
_entity.id
_entity.type
_entity.pdbx_description
1 polymer ?
#
loop_
_entity_poly.entity_id
_entity_poly.type
_entity_poly.pdbx_seq_one_letter_code
_entity_poly.pdbx_strand_id
1 'polypeptide(L)'
;MKTKNNVQKTVLSTSAVIISLVLISFTVTAQDFWKMVITNSSFNEIALAMTDTHEKPKSQPVNHETWVEKLSPVEEQEQELAVEDWMKKSSNFSASELLTHPETESNLKVEDWMMDENHFGTGDEIEMPLITEPWMYNERTWTR
;
A
#
# COMPACT_ATOMS: atom_id res chain seq x y z
N MET A 1 -38.99 36.80 -11.84
CA MET A 1 -37.51 36.81 -11.73
C MET A 1 -36.99 35.40 -11.97
N LYS A 2 -36.26 35.18 -13.07
CA LYS A 2 -35.65 33.89 -13.41
C LYS A 2 -34.21 34.17 -13.82
N THR A 3 -33.25 33.91 -12.94
CA THR A 3 -31.82 33.87 -13.30
C THR A 3 -31.07 32.93 -12.35
N LYS A 4 -30.29 32.01 -12.94
CA LYS A 4 -29.06 31.39 -12.41
C LYS A 4 -29.24 30.53 -11.14
N ASN A 5 -28.90 29.23 -11.07
CA ASN A 5 -27.88 28.47 -11.78
C ASN A 5 -28.09 26.97 -11.45
N ASN A 6 -28.38 26.12 -12.43
CA ASN A 6 -28.60 24.67 -12.17
C ASN A 6 -27.34 24.01 -11.58
N VAL A 7 -26.14 24.50 -11.93
CA VAL A 7 -24.88 24.00 -11.39
C VAL A 7 -24.78 24.26 -9.89
N GLN A 8 -25.26 25.40 -9.38
CA GLN A 8 -25.26 25.67 -7.94
C GLN A 8 -26.22 24.75 -7.18
N LYS A 9 -27.36 24.40 -7.77
CA LYS A 9 -28.29 23.44 -7.19
C LYS A 9 -27.69 22.03 -7.18
N THR A 10 -27.01 21.63 -8.25
CA THR A 10 -26.33 20.34 -8.36
C THR A 10 -25.16 20.24 -7.38
N VAL A 11 -24.29 21.25 -7.30
CA VAL A 11 -23.13 21.26 -6.39
C VAL A 11 -23.56 21.20 -4.92
N LEU A 12 -24.61 21.93 -4.54
CA LEU A 12 -25.13 21.89 -3.18
C LEU A 12 -25.77 20.53 -2.84
N SER A 13 -26.41 19.88 -3.83
CA SER A 13 -26.97 18.54 -3.66
C SER A 13 -25.90 17.44 -3.63
N THR A 14 -24.82 17.55 -4.41
CA THR A 14 -23.72 16.57 -4.39
C THR A 14 -22.88 16.72 -3.13
N SER A 15 -22.69 17.93 -2.60
CA SER A 15 -22.00 18.12 -1.32
C SER A 15 -22.76 17.45 -0.16
N ALA A 16 -24.09 17.54 -0.15
CA ALA A 16 -24.90 16.87 0.87
C ALA A 16 -24.80 15.33 0.80
N VAL A 17 -24.72 14.78 -0.41
CA VAL A 17 -24.52 13.33 -0.64
C VAL A 17 -23.11 12.87 -0.22
N ILE A 18 -22.09 13.70 -0.46
CA ILE A 18 -20.72 13.38 -0.03
C ILE A 18 -20.62 13.44 1.50
N ILE A 19 -21.22 14.44 2.13
CA ILE A 19 -21.23 14.57 3.60
C ILE A 19 -21.96 13.38 4.24
N SER A 20 -23.06 12.90 3.67
CA SER A 20 -23.75 11.72 4.19
C SER A 20 -22.93 10.43 4.01
N LEU A 21 -22.22 10.26 2.88
CA LEU A 21 -21.30 9.15 2.64
C LEU A 21 -20.16 9.10 3.67
N VAL A 22 -19.62 10.28 4.04
CA VAL A 22 -18.55 10.43 5.04
C VAL A 22 -19.06 10.12 6.45
N LEU A 23 -20.26 10.59 6.82
CA LEU A 23 -20.86 10.28 8.12
C LEU A 23 -21.18 8.79 8.27
N ILE A 24 -21.62 8.13 7.20
CA ILE A 24 -21.79 6.66 7.18
C ILE A 24 -20.44 5.97 7.39
N SER A 25 -19.37 6.49 6.77
CA SER A 25 -17.99 5.96 6.87
C SER A 25 -17.37 6.10 8.26
N PHE A 26 -17.84 7.04 9.09
CA PHE A 26 -17.34 7.24 10.44
C PHE A 26 -17.86 6.19 11.44
N THR A 27 -18.92 5.46 11.09
CA THR A 27 -19.42 4.37 11.94
C THR A 27 -18.54 3.14 11.80
N VAL A 28 -18.24 2.44 12.90
CA VAL A 28 -17.42 1.19 12.88
C VAL A 28 -18.05 0.10 11.99
N THR A 29 -19.37 0.19 11.76
CA THR A 29 -20.13 -0.67 10.84
C THR A 29 -19.92 -0.36 9.35
N ALA A 30 -19.13 0.66 8.98
CA ALA A 30 -18.89 1.06 7.59
C ALA A 30 -18.02 0.08 6.79
N GLN A 31 -17.25 -0.77 7.47
CA GLN A 31 -16.34 -1.70 6.79
C GLN A 31 -17.08 -2.71 5.91
N ASP A 32 -18.21 -3.24 6.39
CA ASP A 32 -19.03 -4.18 5.62
C ASP A 32 -19.92 -3.46 4.60
N PHE A 33 -20.26 -2.20 4.86
CA PHE A 33 -21.00 -1.35 3.93
C PHE A 33 -20.21 -1.09 2.64
N TRP A 34 -18.92 -0.70 2.72
CA TRP A 34 -18.08 -0.48 1.54
C TRP A 34 -17.84 -1.76 0.73
N LYS A 35 -17.69 -2.91 1.40
CA LYS A 35 -17.61 -4.21 0.73
C LYS A 35 -18.85 -4.48 -0.11
N MET A 36 -20.04 -4.28 0.44
CA MET A 36 -21.32 -4.47 -0.25
C MET A 36 -21.53 -3.50 -1.42
N VAL A 37 -21.09 -2.24 -1.27
CA VAL A 37 -21.18 -1.21 -2.31
C VAL A 37 -20.23 -1.48 -3.48
N ILE A 38 -18.99 -1.90 -3.20
CA ILE A 38 -17.99 -2.18 -4.25
C ILE A 38 -18.31 -3.50 -4.98
N THR A 39 -18.77 -4.53 -4.28
CA THR A 39 -19.10 -5.82 -4.93
C THR A 39 -20.35 -5.75 -5.82
N ASN A 40 -21.31 -4.86 -5.54
CA ASN A 40 -22.47 -4.63 -6.42
C ASN A 40 -22.23 -3.54 -7.48
N SER A 41 -21.02 -2.98 -7.56
CA SER A 41 -20.69 -2.01 -8.59
C SER A 41 -20.34 -2.72 -9.90
N SER A 42 -20.94 -2.28 -11.02
CA SER A 42 -20.70 -2.79 -12.38
C SER A 42 -19.23 -2.69 -12.84
N PHE A 43 -18.37 -2.03 -12.06
CA PHE A 43 -16.92 -1.99 -12.25
C PHE A 43 -16.28 -3.38 -12.27
N ASN A 44 -16.84 -4.37 -11.56
CA ASN A 44 -16.29 -5.73 -11.57
C ASN A 44 -16.48 -6.42 -12.94
N GLU A 45 -17.60 -6.16 -13.64
CA GLU A 45 -17.85 -6.69 -15.00
C GLU A 45 -16.94 -6.04 -16.04
N ILE A 46 -16.66 -4.74 -15.90
CA ILE A 46 -15.75 -4.00 -16.81
C ILE A 46 -14.31 -4.47 -16.60
N ALA A 47 -13.89 -4.74 -15.36
CA ALA A 47 -12.57 -5.26 -15.05
C ALA A 47 -12.38 -6.70 -15.57
N LEU A 48 -13.38 -7.57 -15.42
CA LEU A 48 -13.36 -8.94 -15.98
C LEU A 48 -13.30 -8.93 -17.51
N ALA A 49 -14.09 -8.08 -18.17
CA ALA A 49 -14.11 -7.98 -19.63
C ALA A 49 -12.78 -7.46 -20.22
N MET A 50 -11.99 -6.69 -19.47
CA MET A 50 -10.65 -6.24 -19.88
C MET A 50 -9.55 -7.30 -19.65
N THR A 51 -9.78 -8.31 -18.80
CA THR A 51 -8.86 -9.44 -18.59
C THR A 51 -9.13 -10.60 -19.55
N ASP A 52 -10.36 -10.73 -20.09
CA ASP A 52 -10.74 -11.80 -21.01
C ASP A 52 -10.19 -11.64 -22.46
N THR A 53 -9.44 -10.57 -22.77
CA THR A 53 -8.79 -10.38 -24.08
C THR A 53 -7.43 -11.11 -24.21
N HIS A 54 -7.29 -12.31 -23.65
CA HIS A 54 -6.16 -13.19 -23.94
C HIS A 54 -6.61 -14.35 -24.83
N GLU A 55 -6.17 -14.34 -26.09
CA GLU A 55 -6.38 -15.44 -27.02
C GLU A 55 -5.81 -16.76 -26.47
N LYS A 56 -6.61 -17.83 -26.57
CA LYS A 56 -6.27 -19.19 -26.12
C LYS A 56 -5.07 -19.75 -26.91
N PRO A 57 -3.93 -20.09 -26.28
CA PRO A 57 -2.90 -20.88 -26.95
C PRO A 57 -3.32 -22.36 -26.99
N LYS A 58 -3.12 -22.99 -28.15
CA LYS A 58 -3.35 -24.43 -28.39
C LYS A 58 -2.53 -25.29 -27.42
N SER A 59 -3.20 -26.18 -26.72
CA SER A 59 -2.60 -27.18 -25.83
C SER A 59 -1.77 -28.22 -26.60
N GLN A 60 -0.47 -28.30 -26.29
CA GLN A 60 0.33 -29.51 -26.49
C GLN A 60 0.57 -30.17 -25.12
N PRO A 61 0.55 -31.51 -25.02
CA PRO A 61 0.75 -32.20 -23.74
C PRO A 61 2.23 -32.11 -23.34
N VAL A 62 2.50 -31.37 -22.27
CA VAL A 62 3.82 -31.29 -21.64
C VAL A 62 3.98 -32.49 -20.72
N ASN A 63 5.05 -33.28 -20.93
CA ASN A 63 5.43 -34.40 -20.08
C ASN A 63 5.68 -33.91 -18.64
N HIS A 64 4.79 -34.30 -17.73
CA HIS A 64 4.77 -33.88 -16.32
C HIS A 64 5.87 -34.52 -15.45
N GLU A 65 6.68 -35.43 -16.00
CA GLU A 65 7.62 -36.23 -15.21
C GLU A 65 8.89 -35.46 -14.78
N THR A 66 9.23 -34.35 -15.44
CA THR A 66 10.44 -33.57 -15.12
C THR A 66 10.26 -32.57 -13.98
N TRP A 67 9.02 -32.19 -13.66
CA TRP A 67 8.75 -31.18 -12.63
C TRP A 67 8.85 -31.73 -11.21
N VAL A 68 8.52 -33.01 -11.01
CA VAL A 68 8.55 -33.65 -9.69
C VAL A 68 9.98 -33.94 -9.24
N GLU A 69 10.87 -34.29 -10.17
CA GLU A 69 12.30 -34.55 -9.87
C GLU A 69 13.08 -33.26 -9.52
N LYS A 70 12.66 -32.11 -10.06
CA LYS A 70 13.27 -30.81 -9.78
C LYS A 70 12.80 -30.17 -8.46
N LEU A 71 11.74 -30.70 -7.86
CA LEU A 71 11.18 -30.24 -6.57
C LEU A 71 11.67 -31.08 -5.39
N SER A 72 12.72 -31.90 -5.57
CA SER A 72 13.38 -32.57 -4.45
C SER A 72 13.77 -31.50 -3.42
N PRO A 73 13.31 -31.58 -2.15
CA PRO A 73 13.70 -30.61 -1.15
C PRO A 73 15.22 -30.68 -1.03
N VAL A 74 15.90 -29.61 -1.43
CA VAL A 74 17.27 -29.40 -0.95
C VAL A 74 17.09 -29.21 0.55
N GLU A 75 17.63 -30.15 1.32
CA GLU A 75 17.63 -30.09 2.78
C GLU A 75 18.61 -28.99 3.18
N GLU A 76 18.18 -27.73 3.01
CA GLU A 76 18.88 -26.56 3.49
C GLU A 76 18.73 -26.56 5.01
N GLN A 77 19.73 -27.11 5.67
CA GLN A 77 19.84 -27.07 7.12
C GLN A 77 20.20 -25.63 7.51
N GLU A 78 19.18 -24.77 7.61
CA GLU A 78 19.33 -23.44 8.20
C GLU A 78 19.85 -23.63 9.63
N GLN A 79 20.88 -22.87 9.99
CA GLN A 79 21.36 -22.86 11.35
C GLN A 79 20.23 -22.39 12.27
N GLU A 80 19.85 -23.22 13.26
CA GLU A 80 18.78 -22.86 14.19
C GLU A 80 19.09 -21.49 14.81
N LEU A 81 18.23 -20.50 14.52
CA LEU A 81 18.37 -19.17 15.09
C LEU A 81 18.16 -19.27 16.59
N ALA A 82 19.25 -19.15 17.35
CA ALA A 82 19.20 -19.17 18.79
C ALA A 82 18.75 -17.81 19.32
N VAL A 83 17.90 -17.82 20.34
CA VAL A 83 17.62 -16.61 21.11
C VAL A 83 18.89 -16.23 21.88
N GLU A 84 19.50 -15.12 21.49
CA GLU A 84 20.64 -14.52 22.15
C GLU A 84 20.29 -14.03 23.57
N ASP A 85 21.29 -13.96 24.45
CA ASP A 85 21.04 -13.70 25.88
C ASP A 85 20.48 -12.31 26.18
N TRP A 86 20.75 -11.31 25.32
CA TRP A 86 20.15 -9.99 25.44
C TRP A 86 18.63 -10.01 25.19
N MET A 87 18.14 -10.91 24.32
CA MET A 87 16.70 -11.04 24.02
C MET A 87 15.91 -11.72 25.13
N LYS A 88 16.59 -12.44 26.04
CA LYS A 88 15.94 -13.13 27.17
C LYS A 88 15.77 -12.21 28.38
N LYS A 89 16.50 -11.09 28.42
CA LYS A 89 16.54 -10.21 29.58
C LYS A 89 15.29 -9.34 29.59
N SER A 90 14.29 -9.68 30.41
CA SER A 90 13.04 -8.93 30.53
C SER A 90 13.23 -7.45 30.89
N SER A 91 14.33 -7.09 31.56
CA SER A 91 14.68 -5.69 31.83
C SER A 91 14.89 -4.88 30.55
N ASN A 92 15.35 -5.48 29.47
CA ASN A 92 15.55 -4.80 28.18
C ASN A 92 14.22 -4.42 27.51
N PHE A 93 13.10 -4.99 27.97
CA PHE A 93 11.76 -4.79 27.45
C PHE A 93 10.81 -4.20 28.50
N SER A 94 11.33 -3.78 29.66
CA SER A 94 10.51 -3.25 30.73
C SER A 94 10.08 -1.82 30.40
N ALA A 95 8.80 -1.63 30.10
CA ALA A 95 8.21 -0.31 29.89
C ALA A 95 8.24 0.59 31.15
N SER A 96 8.59 0.02 32.31
CA SER A 96 8.64 0.78 33.57
C SER A 96 9.65 1.93 33.54
N GLU A 97 10.79 1.78 32.86
CA GLU A 97 11.78 2.88 32.70
C GLU A 97 11.34 3.91 31.65
N LEU A 98 10.57 3.47 30.63
CA LEU A 98 10.06 4.32 29.56
C LEU A 98 8.91 5.22 30.03
N LEU A 99 8.09 4.74 30.98
CA LEU A 99 6.86 5.43 31.43
C LEU A 99 7.09 6.37 32.62
N THR A 100 8.25 6.33 33.27
CA THR A 100 8.55 7.19 34.44
C THR A 100 9.02 8.59 34.07
N HIS A 101 9.30 8.84 32.79
CA HIS A 101 9.64 10.15 32.28
C HIS A 101 8.48 10.62 31.41
N PRO A 102 7.65 11.58 31.86
CA PRO A 102 6.90 12.39 30.91
C PRO A 102 7.94 13.15 30.09
N GLU A 103 8.37 12.56 28.98
CA GLU A 103 9.12 13.22 27.92
C GLU A 103 8.27 14.44 27.53
N THR A 104 8.63 15.60 28.07
CA THR A 104 8.01 16.85 27.66
C THR A 104 8.67 17.19 26.33
N GLU A 105 8.17 16.57 25.27
CA GLU A 105 8.58 16.93 23.92
C GLU A 105 8.26 18.41 23.74
N SER A 106 9.29 19.20 23.45
CA SER A 106 9.07 20.59 23.06
C SER A 106 8.20 20.59 21.82
N ASN A 107 7.15 21.42 21.80
CA ASN A 107 6.33 21.59 20.59
C ASN A 107 7.25 21.82 19.39
N LEU A 108 7.08 21.01 18.34
CA LEU A 108 7.76 21.20 17.07
C LEU A 108 7.50 22.63 16.59
N LYS A 109 8.58 23.35 16.33
CA LYS A 109 8.54 24.70 15.75
C LYS A 109 9.06 24.63 14.34
N VAL A 110 8.51 25.47 13.48
CA VAL A 110 9.15 25.71 12.18
C VAL A 110 10.41 26.51 12.46
N GLU A 111 11.54 25.93 12.08
CA GLU A 111 12.88 26.51 12.20
C GLU A 111 13.16 27.36 10.95
N ASP A 112 14.07 28.34 11.05
CA ASP A 112 14.29 29.34 10.00
C ASP A 112 14.67 28.73 8.64
N TRP A 113 15.41 27.61 8.64
CA TRP A 113 15.78 26.90 7.42
C TRP A 113 14.57 26.31 6.68
N MET A 114 13.50 25.92 7.38
CA MET A 114 12.28 25.38 6.76
C MET A 114 11.48 26.45 6.01
N MET A 115 11.77 27.73 6.25
CA MET A 115 11.13 28.85 5.56
C MET A 115 12.02 29.44 4.47
N ASP A 116 13.26 28.98 4.34
CA ASP A 116 14.17 29.46 3.32
C ASP A 116 13.88 28.75 1.99
N GLU A 117 13.24 29.46 1.06
CA GLU A 117 12.93 28.96 -0.29
C GLU A 117 14.19 28.52 -1.05
N ASN A 118 15.39 29.00 -0.69
CA ASN A 118 16.64 28.54 -1.30
C ASN A 118 16.97 27.08 -0.97
N HIS A 119 16.43 26.52 0.12
CA HIS A 119 16.56 25.10 0.45
C HIS A 119 15.57 24.21 -0.33
N PHE A 120 14.55 24.81 -0.93
CA PHE A 120 13.53 24.12 -1.69
C PHE A 120 13.68 24.48 -3.16
N GLY A 121 14.61 23.81 -3.83
CA GLY A 121 14.81 23.99 -5.25
C GLY A 121 13.56 23.57 -6.05
N THR A 122 13.00 24.48 -6.83
CA THR A 122 12.13 24.17 -7.98
C THR A 122 12.96 24.16 -9.25
N GLY A 123 14.17 23.60 -9.19
CA GLY A 123 14.99 23.46 -10.39
C GLY A 123 14.19 22.65 -11.41
N ASP A 124 14.22 23.06 -12.68
CA ASP A 124 13.93 22.19 -13.81
C ASP A 124 15.03 21.11 -13.90
N GLU A 125 15.32 20.44 -12.79
CA GLU A 125 16.12 19.25 -12.77
C GLU A 125 15.30 18.24 -13.56
N ILE A 126 15.79 17.97 -14.77
CA ILE A 126 15.31 16.86 -15.56
C ILE A 126 15.55 15.63 -14.69
N GLU A 127 14.53 15.20 -13.96
CA GLU A 127 14.55 13.93 -13.25
C GLU A 127 14.92 12.89 -14.30
N MET A 128 16.16 12.41 -14.22
CA MET A 128 16.58 11.33 -15.10
C MET A 128 15.63 10.18 -14.82
N PRO A 129 15.02 9.57 -15.86
CA PRO A 129 14.11 8.46 -15.64
C PRO A 129 14.86 7.41 -14.84
N LEU A 130 14.29 7.03 -13.69
CA LEU A 130 14.88 6.05 -12.81
C LEU A 130 15.17 4.78 -13.62
N ILE A 131 16.46 4.48 -13.84
CA ILE A 131 16.86 3.31 -14.60
C ILE A 131 16.71 2.12 -13.66
N THR A 132 15.81 1.19 -13.98
CA THR A 132 15.69 -0.05 -13.25
C THR A 132 16.96 -0.87 -13.44
N GLU A 133 17.66 -1.14 -12.35
CA GLU A 133 18.86 -1.96 -12.37
C GLU A 133 18.51 -3.45 -12.55
N PRO A 134 19.40 -4.29 -13.13
CA PRO A 134 19.11 -5.70 -13.43
C PRO A 134 18.60 -6.53 -12.26
N TRP A 135 19.04 -6.23 -11.04
CA TRP A 135 18.58 -6.94 -9.84
C TRP A 135 17.10 -6.68 -9.55
N MET A 136 16.50 -5.59 -10.03
CA MET A 136 15.10 -5.23 -9.76
C MET A 136 14.10 -6.04 -10.59
N TYR A 137 14.53 -6.65 -11.70
CA TYR A 137 13.64 -7.37 -12.63
C TYR A 137 14.16 -8.74 -13.06
N ASN A 138 15.38 -9.12 -12.69
CA ASN A 138 15.89 -10.45 -12.98
C ASN A 138 15.29 -11.46 -12.00
N GLU A 139 14.38 -12.31 -12.47
CA GLU A 139 13.79 -13.36 -11.64
C GLU A 139 14.87 -14.25 -11.00
N ARG A 140 16.04 -14.44 -11.65
CA ARG A 140 17.16 -15.22 -11.10
C ARG A 140 17.86 -14.57 -9.91
N THR A 141 17.75 -13.26 -9.69
CA THR A 141 18.31 -12.63 -8.48
C THR A 141 17.40 -12.81 -7.28
N TRP A 142 16.12 -13.13 -7.48
CA TRP A 142 15.13 -13.33 -6.42
C TRP A 142 14.74 -14.79 -6.20
N THR A 143 14.97 -15.66 -7.19
CA THR A 143 14.81 -17.09 -7.05
C THR A 143 16.14 -17.71 -6.65
N ARG A 144 16.20 -18.22 -5.43
CA ARG A 144 17.25 -19.13 -4.96
C ARG A 144 16.93 -20.55 -5.40
#